data_AF-A0A6N9TLG9-F1
#
_entry.id   AF-A0A6N9TLG9-F1
#
_cell.length_a   1.000
_cell.length_b   1.000
_cell.length_c   1.000
_cell.angle_alpha   90.00
_cell.angle_beta   90.00
_cell.angle_gamma   90.00
#
_symmetry.space_group_name_H-M   'P 1'
#
loop_
_entity.id
_entity.type
_entity.pdbx_description
1 polymer ?
#
loop_
_entity_poly.entity_id
_entity_poly.type
_entity_poly.pdbx_seq_one_letter_code
_entity_poly.pdbx_strand_id
1 'polypeptide(L)'
;LVRIAALCGGAGSSLWPEVLAAGADLFVTGEIKHSVAREAEAAGVALVDAGHFRTERPVVRVVRDFLRRRAGALGWEVVVEAFEDEPDPFRLWTSAR
;
A
#
# COMPACT_ATOMS: atom_id res chain seq x y z
N LEU A 1 11.37 5.00 19.32
CA LEU A 1 11.16 3.67 18.70
C LEU A 1 9.69 3.58 18.31
N VAL A 2 9.38 3.09 17.10
CA VAL A 2 8.01 2.84 16.62
C VAL A 2 7.45 1.58 17.29
N ARG A 3 6.24 1.63 17.85
CA ARG A 3 5.54 0.48 18.47
C ARG A 3 4.29 0.09 17.70
N ILE A 4 3.50 1.08 17.23
CA ILE A 4 2.27 0.86 16.48
C ILE A 4 2.43 1.47 15.09
N ALA A 5 2.28 0.65 14.06
CA ALA A 5 2.29 1.08 12.66
C ALA A 5 0.91 0.83 12.03
N ALA A 6 0.30 1.90 11.52
CA ALA A 6 -0.87 1.81 10.66
C ALA A 6 -0.44 1.63 9.20
N LEU A 7 -1.19 0.81 8.46
CA LEU A 7 -0.87 0.42 7.08
C LEU A 7 -2.13 0.55 6.22
N CYS A 8 -2.01 1.19 5.06
CA CYS A 8 -3.02 1.17 4.01
C CYS A 8 -2.31 1.16 2.66
N GLY A 9 -2.61 0.19 1.79
CA GLY A 9 -2.12 0.22 0.40
C GLY A 9 -2.81 1.33 -0.39
N GLY A 10 -2.16 1.82 -1.44
CA GLY A 10 -2.76 2.80 -2.34
C GLY A 10 -2.89 4.19 -1.69
N ALA A 11 -4.03 4.85 -1.92
CA ALA A 11 -4.25 6.24 -1.53
C ALA A 11 -4.91 6.40 -0.14
N GLY A 12 -4.17 6.09 0.92
CA GLY A 12 -4.68 6.04 2.30
C GLY A 12 -4.82 7.38 3.02
N SER A 13 -4.49 8.54 2.42
CA SER A 13 -4.55 9.85 3.09
C SER A 13 -5.88 10.17 3.77
N SER A 14 -7.01 9.68 3.25
CA SER A 14 -8.33 9.91 3.85
C SER A 14 -8.54 9.19 5.18
N LEU A 15 -7.71 8.19 5.49
CA LEU A 15 -7.77 7.39 6.73
C LEU A 15 -6.96 8.00 7.88
N TRP A 16 -6.42 9.20 7.67
CA TRP A 16 -5.62 9.89 8.68
C TRP A 16 -6.32 10.07 10.05
N PRO A 17 -7.62 10.41 10.11
CA PRO A 17 -8.35 10.47 11.38
C PRO A 17 -8.34 9.13 12.14
N GLU A 18 -8.50 8.02 11.44
CA GLU A 18 -8.48 6.66 12.00
C GLU A 18 -7.08 6.26 12.48
N VAL A 19 -6.04 6.67 11.75
CA VAL A 19 -4.63 6.47 12.14
C VAL A 19 -4.34 7.17 13.48
N LEU A 20 -4.80 8.42 13.64
CA LEU A 20 -4.68 9.15 14.90
C LEU A 20 -5.45 8.48 16.03
N ALA A 21 -6.70 8.07 15.76
CA ALA A 21 -7.53 7.39 16.75
C ALA A 21 -6.94 6.04 17.20
N ALA A 22 -6.20 5.36 16.32
CA ALA A 22 -5.50 4.12 16.63
C ALA A 22 -4.23 4.32 17.47
N GLY A 23 -3.80 5.57 17.70
CA GLY A 23 -2.58 5.88 18.45
C GLY A 23 -1.31 5.38 17.75
N ALA A 24 -1.29 5.43 16.41
CA ALA A 24 -0.15 4.96 15.63
C ALA A 24 1.07 5.89 15.78
N ASP A 25 2.25 5.31 15.92
CA ASP A 25 3.54 6.03 15.89
C ASP A 25 4.04 6.25 14.44
N LEU A 26 3.53 5.43 13.50
CA LEU A 26 3.91 5.41 12.09
C LEU A 26 2.69 5.11 11.22
N PHE A 27 2.56 5.84 10.11
CA PHE A 27 1.61 5.52 9.04
C PHE A 27 2.34 5.28 7.72
N VAL A 28 2.12 4.10 7.13
CA VAL A 28 2.66 3.72 5.82
C VAL A 28 1.51 3.61 4.82
N THR A 29 1.59 4.40 3.76
CA THR A 29 0.61 4.42 2.67
C THR A 29 1.27 4.90 1.38
N GLY A 30 0.53 4.94 0.26
CA GLY A 30 0.84 5.82 -0.87
C GLY A 30 0.04 7.13 -0.82
N GLU A 31 0.43 8.06 -1.68
CA GLU A 31 -0.30 9.30 -2.00
C GLU A 31 -0.64 10.16 -0.78
N ILE A 32 0.39 10.49 0.01
CA ILE A 32 0.24 11.35 1.18
C ILE A 32 -0.02 12.79 0.73
N LYS A 33 -1.17 13.34 1.10
CA LYS A 33 -1.49 14.76 0.87
C LYS A 33 -0.63 15.65 1.74
N HIS A 34 -0.26 16.82 1.21
CA HIS A 34 0.53 17.80 1.96
C HIS A 34 -0.08 18.17 3.31
N SER A 35 -1.41 18.36 3.38
CA SER A 35 -2.12 18.68 4.63
C SER A 35 -1.94 17.58 5.68
N VAL A 36 -2.11 16.31 5.30
CA VAL A 36 -1.88 15.15 6.18
C VAL A 36 -0.43 15.12 6.67
N ALA A 37 0.54 15.45 5.81
CA ALA A 37 1.94 15.54 6.21
C ALA A 37 2.24 16.68 7.22
N ARG A 38 1.45 17.76 7.23
CA ARG A 38 1.55 18.82 8.25
C ARG A 38 0.87 18.41 9.55
N GLU A 39 -0.27 17.75 9.47
CA GLU A 39 -0.97 17.24 10.65
C GLU A 39 -0.16 16.15 11.36
N ALA A 40 0.47 15.23 10.61
CA ALA A 40 1.32 14.19 11.18
C ALA A 40 2.58 14.75 11.86
N GLU A 41 3.20 15.78 11.28
CA GLU A 41 4.31 16.51 11.90
C GLU A 41 3.88 17.13 13.23
N ALA A 42 2.72 17.79 13.27
CA ALA A 42 2.18 18.38 14.49
C ALA A 42 1.79 17.32 15.55
N ALA A 43 1.33 16.16 15.11
CA ALA A 43 0.95 15.04 15.98
C ALA A 43 2.13 14.17 16.43
N GLY A 44 3.33 14.37 15.88
CA GLY A 44 4.51 13.55 16.18
C GLY A 44 4.44 12.13 15.61
N VAL A 45 3.68 11.91 14.54
CA VAL A 45 3.52 10.62 13.87
C VAL A 45 4.42 10.56 12.64
N ALA A 46 5.22 9.50 12.54
CA ALA A 46 6.06 9.29 11.37
C ALA A 46 5.24 8.89 10.14
N LEU A 47 5.64 9.34 8.95
CA LEU A 47 5.01 8.97 7.69
C LEU A 47 6.00 8.27 6.77
N VAL A 48 5.52 7.27 6.05
CA VAL A 48 6.22 6.68 4.90
C VAL A 48 5.25 6.67 3.72
N ASP A 49 5.53 7.51 2.72
CA ASP A 49 4.91 7.40 1.41
C ASP A 49 5.68 6.36 0.59
N ALA A 50 5.14 5.15 0.52
CA ALA A 50 5.74 4.02 -0.19
C ALA A 50 5.25 3.91 -1.65
N GLY A 51 4.45 4.87 -2.12
CA GLY A 51 3.84 4.87 -3.44
C GLY A 51 2.67 3.89 -3.60
N HIS A 52 1.66 4.31 -4.35
CA HIS A 52 0.45 3.52 -4.60
C HIS A 52 0.77 2.16 -5.22
N PHE A 53 1.48 2.18 -6.35
CA PHE A 53 1.82 0.99 -7.11
C PHE A 53 2.55 -0.05 -6.28
N ARG A 54 3.57 0.36 -5.52
CA ARG A 54 4.43 -0.57 -4.76
C ARG A 54 3.74 -1.15 -3.54
N THR A 55 2.81 -0.43 -2.95
CA THR A 55 2.06 -0.89 -1.78
C THR A 55 0.96 -1.88 -2.16
N GLU A 56 0.38 -1.76 -3.36
CA GLU A 56 -0.69 -2.64 -3.81
C GLU A 56 -0.22 -3.84 -4.64
N ARG A 57 0.85 -3.69 -5.44
CA ARG A 57 1.33 -4.76 -6.33
C ARG A 57 1.53 -6.14 -5.65
N PRO A 58 2.02 -6.24 -4.39
CA PRO A 58 2.15 -7.53 -3.74
C PRO A 58 0.84 -8.35 -3.66
N VAL A 59 -0.33 -7.69 -3.62
CA VAL A 59 -1.63 -8.38 -3.48
C VAL A 59 -2.00 -9.20 -4.71
N VAL A 60 -1.51 -8.85 -5.90
CA VAL A 60 -1.87 -9.52 -7.16
C VAL A 60 -1.55 -11.02 -7.11
N ARG A 61 -0.36 -11.37 -6.58
CA ARG A 61 0.06 -12.78 -6.41
C ARG A 61 -0.80 -13.49 -5.37
N VAL A 62 -1.14 -12.81 -4.28
CA VAL A 62 -2.00 -13.35 -3.21
C VAL A 62 -3.39 -13.68 -3.74
N VAL A 63 -3.99 -12.78 -4.52
CA VAL A 63 -5.30 -12.98 -5.16
C VAL A 63 -5.26 -14.11 -6.18
N ARG A 64 -4.25 -14.17 -7.05
CA ARG A 64 -4.04 -15.28 -7.98
C ARG A 64 -4.03 -16.62 -7.23
N ASP A 65 -3.22 -16.73 -6.18
CA ASP A 65 -3.08 -17.98 -5.44
C ASP A 65 -4.36 -18.35 -4.67
N PHE A 66 -5.07 -17.36 -4.14
CA PHE A 66 -6.39 -17.55 -3.53
C PHE A 66 -7.39 -18.11 -4.55
N LEU A 67 -7.48 -17.51 -5.74
CA LEU A 67 -8.39 -17.93 -6.80
C LEU A 67 -8.04 -19.32 -7.33
N ARG A 68 -6.75 -19.65 -7.53
CA ARG A 68 -6.29 -21.00 -7.90
C ARG A 68 -6.75 -22.05 -6.89
N ARG A 69 -6.55 -21.79 -5.59
CA ARG A 69 -7.02 -22.70 -4.53
C ARG A 69 -8.53 -22.86 -4.55
N ARG A 70 -9.27 -21.76 -4.74
CA ARG A 70 -10.73 -21.77 -4.76
C ARG A 70 -11.29 -22.53 -5.96
N ALA A 71 -10.71 -22.35 -7.14
CA ALA A 71 -11.07 -23.06 -8.36
C ALA A 71 -10.85 -24.57 -8.21
N GLY A 72 -9.67 -24.98 -7.71
CA GLY A 72 -9.38 -26.39 -7.45
C GLY A 72 -10.35 -27.03 -6.46
N ALA A 73 -10.70 -26.32 -5.38
CA ALA A 73 -11.68 -26.80 -4.40
C ALA A 73 -13.12 -26.92 -4.95
N LEU A 74 -13.43 -26.25 -6.06
CA LEU A 74 -14.73 -26.29 -6.73
C LEU A 74 -14.76 -27.24 -7.94
N GLY A 75 -13.62 -27.84 -8.30
CA GLY A 75 -13.50 -28.64 -9.53
C GLY A 75 -13.67 -27.80 -10.80
N TRP A 76 -13.36 -26.50 -10.75
CA TRP A 76 -13.41 -25.63 -11.93
C TRP A 76 -12.14 -25.80 -12.75
N GLU A 77 -12.29 -26.05 -14.05
CA GLU A 77 -11.19 -26.07 -15.01
C GLU A 77 -10.92 -24.65 -15.53
N VAL A 78 -10.32 -23.82 -14.69
CA VAL A 78 -9.93 -22.45 -15.04
C VAL A 78 -8.46 -22.20 -14.75
N VAL A 79 -7.80 -21.52 -15.69
CA VAL A 79 -6.43 -21.05 -15.51
C VAL A 79 -6.47 -19.64 -14.94
N VAL A 80 -5.74 -19.41 -13.85
CA VAL A 80 -5.62 -18.10 -13.21
C VAL A 80 -4.16 -17.70 -13.21
N GLU A 81 -3.85 -16.54 -13.77
CA GLU A 81 -2.48 -16.00 -13.85
C GLU A 81 -2.45 -14.55 -13.34
N ALA A 82 -1.27 -14.11 -12.92
CA ALA A 82 -1.03 -12.73 -12.53
C ALA A 82 -0.27 -12.03 -13.67
N PHE A 83 -0.66 -10.81 -14.01
CA PHE A 83 0.14 -9.99 -14.90
C PHE A 83 1.30 -9.36 -14.13
N GLU A 84 2.54 -9.79 -14.43
CA GLU A 84 3.73 -9.38 -13.68
C GLU A 84 4.42 -8.15 -14.30
N ASP A 85 4.19 -7.88 -15.59
CA ASP A 85 4.97 -6.90 -16.37
C ASP A 85 4.40 -5.48 -16.37
N GLU A 86 3.34 -5.19 -15.61
CA GLU A 86 2.87 -3.80 -15.51
C GLU A 86 3.98 -2.95 -14.83
N PRO A 87 4.37 -1.81 -15.42
CA PRO A 87 5.39 -0.94 -14.84
C PRO A 87 4.80 0.03 -13.81
N ASP A 88 5.62 0.46 -12.85
CA ASP A 88 5.32 1.61 -12.01
C ASP A 88 5.16 2.86 -12.91
N PRO A 89 4.02 3.57 -12.88
CA PRO A 89 3.81 4.75 -13.71
C PRO A 89 4.73 5.91 -13.29
N PHE A 90 5.24 5.89 -12.06
CA PHE A 90 6.20 6.88 -11.57
C PHE A 90 7.63 6.39 -11.75
N ARG A 91 8.49 7.30 -12.23
CA ARG A 91 9.93 7.10 -12.24
C ARG A 91 10.59 8.27 -11.54
N LEU A 92 11.55 7.97 -10.67
CA LEU A 92 12.39 9.00 -10.09
C LEU A 92 13.27 9.59 -11.19
N TRP A 93 13.12 10.88 -11.43
CA TRP A 93 14.07 11.61 -12.24
C TRP A 93 15.33 11.86 -11.41
N THR A 94 16.33 11.00 -11.56
CA THR A 94 17.65 11.21 -10.96
C THR A 94 18.54 11.90 -11.98
N SER A 95 19.13 13.05 -11.65
CA SER A 95 20.03 13.79 -12.56
C SER A 95 21.41 13.13 -12.75
N ALA A 96 21.51 11.82 -12.56
CA ALA A 96 22.74 11.10 -12.81
C ALA A 96 22.94 10.99 -14.33
N ARG A 97 23.96 11.70 -14.82
CA ARG A 97 24.59 11.40 -16.12
C ARG A 97 25.28 10.05 -16.04
#